data_AF-A0A4Q3VU66-F1
#
_entry.id   AF-A0A4Q3VU66-F1
#
_cell.length_a   1.000
_cell.length_b   1.000
_cell.length_c   1.000
_cell.angle_alpha   90.00
_cell.angle_beta   90.00
_cell.angle_gamma   90.00
#
_symmetry.space_group_name_H-M   'P 1'
#
loop_
_entity.id
_entity.type
_entity.pdbx_description
1 polymer ?
#
loop_
_entity_poly.entity_id
_entity_poly.type
_entity_poly.pdbx_seq_one_letter_code
_entity_poly.pdbx_strand_id
1 'polypeptide(L)'
;MSASVHRVEVPEDAILFEKSYYSIGAVSEMFKVNPSLLRFWESEFSILKPKKNGKGDRFFRPQDVKNLQLIYHLLRERKYT
;
A
#
# COMPACT_ATOMS: atom_id res chain seq x y z
N MET A 1 -0.16 -22.66 -16.11
CA MET A 1 0.73 -22.10 -15.08
C MET A 1 -0.04 -21.03 -14.33
N SER A 2 -0.51 -21.36 -13.13
CA SER A 2 -1.43 -20.50 -12.37
C SER A 2 -0.62 -19.38 -11.74
N ALA A 3 -0.53 -18.23 -12.41
CA ALA A 3 -0.18 -16.98 -11.74
C ALA A 3 -1.29 -16.74 -10.71
N SER A 4 -1.03 -17.11 -9.45
CA SER A 4 -1.92 -16.83 -8.33
C SER A 4 -2.17 -15.33 -8.33
N VAL A 5 -3.34 -14.93 -8.84
CA VAL A 5 -3.78 -13.54 -8.88
C VAL A 5 -3.99 -13.13 -7.42
N HIS A 6 -2.94 -12.66 -6.76
CA HIS A 6 -3.10 -11.95 -5.51
C HIS A 6 -3.82 -10.65 -5.84
N ARG A 7 -5.15 -10.71 -5.87
CA ARG A 7 -6.01 -9.54 -6.07
C ARG A 7 -5.82 -8.60 -4.88
N VAL A 8 -5.10 -7.52 -5.13
CA VAL A 8 -5.18 -6.31 -4.33
C VAL A 8 -6.59 -5.73 -4.52
N GLU A 9 -7.28 -5.46 -3.42
CA GLU A 9 -8.64 -4.91 -3.36
C GLU A 9 -8.58 -3.40 -3.08
N VAL A 10 -7.78 -2.68 -3.88
CA VAL A 10 -7.74 -1.22 -3.82
C VAL A 10 -8.94 -0.66 -4.59
N PRO A 11 -9.74 0.25 -4.00
CA PRO A 11 -10.86 0.90 -4.68
C PRO A 11 -10.44 1.64 -5.95
N GLU A 12 -11.40 1.86 -6.86
CA GLU A 12 -11.20 2.72 -8.03
C GLU A 12 -10.82 4.16 -7.63
N ASP A 13 -10.14 4.87 -8.53
CA ASP A 13 -9.60 6.20 -8.24
C ASP A 13 -10.67 7.20 -7.85
N ALA A 14 -11.86 7.12 -8.45
CA ALA A 14 -12.99 7.96 -8.07
C ALA A 14 -13.30 7.86 -6.56
N ILE A 15 -13.25 6.65 -5.99
CA ILE A 15 -13.57 6.37 -4.58
C ILE A 15 -12.33 6.58 -3.70
N LEU A 16 -11.15 6.15 -4.17
CA LEU A 16 -9.90 6.23 -3.41
C LEU A 16 -9.53 7.69 -3.08
N PHE A 17 -9.82 8.62 -3.98
CA PHE A 17 -9.50 10.04 -3.79
C PHE A 17 -10.58 10.82 -3.03
N GLU A 18 -11.71 10.20 -2.64
CA GLU A 18 -12.70 10.83 -1.75
C GLU A 18 -12.16 11.02 -0.32
N LYS A 19 -11.23 10.16 0.11
CA LYS A 19 -10.59 10.26 1.43
C LYS A 19 -9.15 10.73 1.29
N SER A 20 -8.76 11.71 2.11
CA SER A 20 -7.38 12.23 2.08
C SER A 20 -6.36 11.27 2.70
N TYR A 21 -6.78 10.38 3.61
CA TYR A 21 -5.90 9.50 4.37
C TYR A 21 -6.55 8.16 4.70
N TYR A 22 -5.74 7.10 4.66
CA TYR A 22 -6.08 5.75 5.05
C TYR A 22 -5.13 5.26 6.15
N SER A 23 -5.65 4.62 7.19
CA SER A 23 -4.82 4.03 8.22
C SER A 23 -4.02 2.85 7.66
N ILE A 24 -2.88 2.53 8.29
CA ILE A 24 -2.12 1.32 7.93
C ILE A 24 -2.95 0.03 7.98
N GLY A 25 -3.96 -0.04 8.85
CA GLY A 25 -4.90 -1.17 8.92
C GLY A 25 -5.75 -1.28 7.65
N ALA A 26 -6.37 -0.18 7.21
CA ALA A 26 -7.16 -0.17 5.98
C ALA A 26 -6.31 -0.53 4.75
N VAL A 27 -5.08 -0.01 4.68
CA VAL A 27 -4.15 -0.36 3.58
C VAL A 27 -3.71 -1.82 3.67
N SER A 28 -3.48 -2.35 4.87
CA SER A 28 -3.15 -3.76 5.08
C SER A 28 -4.25 -4.70 4.58
N GLU A 29 -5.51 -4.34 4.81
CA GLU A 29 -6.69 -5.06 4.30
C GLU A 29 -6.78 -4.98 2.78
N MET A 30 -6.66 -3.78 2.19
CA MET A 30 -6.69 -3.59 0.72
C MET A 30 -5.66 -4.46 0.00
N PHE A 31 -4.46 -4.62 0.56
CA PHE A 31 -3.37 -5.37 -0.06
C PHE A 31 -3.28 -6.83 0.40
N LYS A 32 -4.05 -7.22 1.42
CA LYS A 32 -3.99 -8.52 2.09
C LYS A 32 -2.57 -8.87 2.53
N VAL A 33 -1.86 -7.89 3.08
CA VAL A 33 -0.49 -8.03 3.59
C VAL A 33 -0.42 -7.60 5.04
N ASN A 34 0.57 -8.11 5.78
CA ASN A 34 0.77 -7.70 7.16
C ASN A 34 1.21 -6.22 7.25
N PRO A 35 0.75 -5.47 8.28
CA PRO A 35 1.20 -4.09 8.52
C PRO A 35 2.72 -3.93 8.63
N SER A 36 3.42 -4.97 9.11
CA SER A 36 4.89 -4.99 9.17
C SER A 36 5.53 -4.90 7.78
N LEU A 37 4.94 -5.50 6.75
CA LEU A 37 5.44 -5.39 5.39
C LEU A 37 5.26 -3.97 4.85
N LEU A 38 4.13 -3.33 5.14
CA LEU A 38 3.89 -1.93 4.77
C LEU A 38 4.88 -0.98 5.46
N ARG A 39 5.21 -1.25 6.74
CA ARG A 39 6.25 -0.49 7.47
C ARG A 39 7.63 -0.69 6.86
N PHE A 40 7.95 -1.91 6.41
CA PHE A 40 9.20 -2.19 5.72
C PHE A 40 9.26 -1.46 4.37
N TRP A 41 8.20 -1.52 3.56
CA TRP A 41 8.17 -0.79 2.29
C TRP A 41 8.24 0.72 2.46
N GLU A 42 7.63 1.29 3.51
CA GLU A 42 7.82 2.70 3.84
C GLU A 42 9.30 3.05 4.05
N SER A 43 10.09 2.19 4.72
CA SER A 43 11.53 2.46 4.90
C SER A 43 12.36 2.23 3.64
N GLU A 44 12.00 1.23 2.82
CA GLU A 44 12.73 0.90 1.59
C GLU A 44 12.47 1.90 0.45
N PHE A 45 11.24 2.40 0.34
CA PHE A 45 10.83 3.23 -0.78
C PHE A 45 10.55 4.68 -0.34
N SER A 46 11.48 5.58 -0.64
CA SER A 46 11.37 7.01 -0.33
C SER A 46 10.20 7.75 -1.01
N ILE A 47 9.56 7.11 -2.00
CA ILE A 47 8.33 7.60 -2.65
C ILE A 47 7.12 7.51 -1.72
N LEU A 48 7.13 6.56 -0.77
CA LEU A 48 6.08 6.42 0.22
C LEU A 48 6.33 7.46 1.33
N LYS A 49 5.41 8.41 1.46
CA LYS A 49 5.52 9.47 2.48
C LYS A 49 4.25 9.49 3.34
N PRO A 50 3.93 8.39 4.05
CA PRO A 50 2.79 8.37 4.94
C PRO A 50 2.98 9.39 6.07
N LYS A 51 1.89 10.06 6.44
CA LYS A 51 1.89 10.98 7.58
C LYS A 51 1.89 10.17 8.87
N LYS A 52 2.76 10.54 9.81
CA LYS A 52 2.76 9.98 11.17
C LYS A 52 1.97 10.89 12.09
N ASN A 53 1.07 10.33 12.90
CA ASN A 53 0.45 11.09 13.99
C ASN A 53 1.37 11.12 15.22
N GLY A 54 1.00 11.88 16.26
CA GLY A 54 1.77 11.96 17.51
C GLY A 54 1.89 10.66 18.30
N LYS A 55 1.10 9.63 17.97
CA LYS A 55 1.16 8.29 18.58
C LYS A 55 2.00 7.30 17.76
N GLY A 56 2.51 7.71 16.59
CA GLY A 56 3.29 6.87 15.69
C GLY A 56 2.48 6.06 14.68
N ASP A 57 1.15 6.24 14.63
CA ASP A 57 0.31 5.62 13.61
C ASP A 57 0.56 6.27 12.25
N ARG A 58 0.52 5.43 11.21
CA ARG A 58 0.78 5.83 9.84
C ARG A 58 -0.52 5.98 9.07
N PHE A 59 -0.60 7.08 8.34
CA PHE A 59 -1.68 7.42 7.46
C PHE A 59 -1.16 7.61 6.05
N PHE A 60 -1.61 6.76 5.14
CA PHE A 60 -1.25 6.76 3.73
C PHE A 60 -2.23 7.65 2.97
N ARG A 61 -1.71 8.54 2.13
CA ARG A 61 -2.54 9.30 1.20
C ARG A 61 -2.98 8.40 0.04
N PRO A 62 -4.05 8.74 -0.69
CA PRO A 62 -4.42 8.05 -1.93
C PRO A 62 -3.22 7.82 -2.87
N GLN A 63 -2.35 8.82 -3.01
CA GLN A 63 -1.14 8.72 -3.82
C GLN A 63 -0.16 7.66 -3.29
N ASP A 64 0.01 7.55 -1.96
CA ASP A 64 0.88 6.54 -1.37
C ASP A 64 0.30 5.13 -1.57
N VAL A 65 -1.03 4.99 -1.52
CA VAL A 65 -1.75 3.73 -1.82
C VAL A 65 -1.53 3.32 -3.29
N LYS A 66 -1.59 4.27 -4.23
CA LYS A 66 -1.30 4.00 -5.66
C LYS A 66 0.15 3.61 -5.90
N ASN A 67 1.09 4.26 -5.21
CA ASN A 67 2.50 3.88 -5.25
C ASN A 67 2.71 2.48 -4.69
N LEU A 68 2.06 2.13 -3.59
CA LEU A 68 2.06 0.77 -3.04
C LEU A 68 1.50 -0.25 -4.03
N GLN A 69 0.43 0.08 -4.75
CA GLN A 69 -0.15 -0.77 -5.80
C GLN A 69 0.88 -1.08 -6.89
N LEU A 70 1.60 -0.06 -7.35
CA LEU A 70 2.65 -0.22 -8.34
C LEU A 70 3.81 -1.05 -7.80
N ILE A 71 4.31 -0.75 -6.60
CA ILE A 71 5.39 -1.51 -5.94
C ILE A 71 4.99 -2.99 -5.80
N TYR A 72 3.78 -3.25 -5.31
CA TYR A 72 3.25 -4.61 -5.14
C TYR A 72 3.25 -5.38 -6.46
N HIS A 73 2.71 -4.76 -7.52
CA HIS A 73 2.65 -5.34 -8.85
C HIS A 73 4.06 -5.65 -9.39
N LEU A 74 4.99 -4.70 -9.26
CA LEU A 74 6.38 -4.87 -9.72
C LEU A 74 7.10 -5.99 -8.96
N LEU A 75 6.97 -6.08 -7.64
CA LEU A 75 7.62 -7.11 -6.84
C LEU A 75 7.04 -8.51 -7.09
N ARG A 76 5.72 -8.62 -7.25
CA ARG A 76 5.05 -9.91 -7.45
C ARG A 76 5.15 -10.43 -8.88
N GLU A 77 5.12 -9.56 -9.88
CA GLU A 77 5.15 -10.00 -11.28
C GLU A 77 6.56 -10.16 -11.83
N ARG A 78 7.53 -9.36 -11.37
CA ARG A 78 8.89 -9.37 -11.94
C ARG A 78 9.93 -10.12 -11.12
N LYS A 79 9.57 -10.73 -9.97
CA LYS A 79 10.47 -11.51 -9.11
C LYS A 79 11.83 -10.82 -8.86
N TYR A 80 11.84 -9.52 -8.61
CA TYR A 80 13.02 -8.85 -8.07
C TYR A 80 13.10 -9.17 -6.57
N THR A 81 13.63 -10.34 -6.26
CA THR A 81 14.10 -10.77 -4.93
C THR A 81 15.60 -10.99 -5.00
#